data_AF-A0A8C7LIF8-F1
#
_entry.id   AF-A0A8C7LIF8-F1
#
_cell.length_a   1.000
_cell.length_b   1.000
_cell.length_c   1.000
_cell.angle_alpha   90.00
_cell.angle_beta   90.00
_cell.angle_gamma   90.00
#
_symmetry.space_group_name_H-M   'P 1'
#
loop_
_entity.id
_entity.type
_entity.pdbx_description
1 polymer ?
#
loop_
_entity_poly.entity_id
_entity_poly.type
_entity_poly.pdbx_seq_one_letter_code
_entity_poly.pdbx_strand_id
1 'polypeptide(L)'
;MAAPALQQPSFLLANLKVDSTTKPFLQRCQELVKVIDDYPAKELHLIFPWLVESVFGSLDGVIMGWNLQFLQARSNEYNIVMDFLDPSGPMMKLVYKLQAEEYKYEIPVSFLPGPVKASIQEGVLPDCPLFHNKLQFPLSGLQTLSLALNPFEYYMFIFASSLITPKNYPLGQHVSSLDNAYFVLVDTYLKYFLPTEGSVPPSPFADNRGSVSPPAPRAPSVPFAGYGIHSTSLLKRHISHQPSVTADPAAQEIWRSEALLQVFVEIWLHHYSLEMYQKLQSPQVKLALLHYRLSMSSMPCQPLTPPEEHVLVVRLLVKHLHAFSCSLKPEQVCSSPSAHSSPLEEFKRVVVQRFVQQKLYVFLQHCFGHWPLDASFRAVLETWLSYIQPWRYTGENTNPQTDQNKGVPEKWGLFVQENLLMYTKLFQGFLNRVVRIDLVNVKNALMVFRVAKVFAQPNLSEMIQKEVLMRLMVS
;
A
#
# COMPACT_ATOMS: atom_id res chain seq x y z
N MET A 1 16.94 -6.48 42.53
CA MET A 1 16.87 -5.66 41.30
C MET A 1 17.76 -6.35 40.27
N ALA A 2 17.16 -7.02 39.29
CA ALA A 2 17.92 -7.65 38.20
C ALA A 2 18.07 -6.64 37.07
N ALA A 3 19.31 -6.41 36.63
CA ALA A 3 19.63 -5.65 35.43
C ALA A 3 18.98 -6.30 34.19
N PRO A 4 18.67 -5.54 33.13
CA PRO A 4 18.17 -6.14 31.89
C PRO A 4 19.24 -7.08 31.34
N ALA A 5 18.87 -8.33 31.10
CA ALA A 5 19.76 -9.31 30.49
C ALA A 5 20.16 -8.82 29.09
N LEU A 6 21.38 -8.31 28.96
CA LEU A 6 22.06 -8.15 27.68
C LEU A 6 22.01 -9.51 26.96
N GLN A 7 21.20 -9.60 25.90
CA GLN A 7 21.16 -10.79 25.03
C GLN A 7 22.59 -11.10 24.57
N GLN A 8 23.08 -12.30 24.89
CA GLN A 8 24.30 -12.81 24.29
C GLN A 8 24.15 -12.78 22.76
N PRO A 9 25.15 -12.31 22.00
CA PRO A 9 25.07 -12.32 20.55
C PRO A 9 24.90 -13.76 20.07
N SER A 10 23.84 -14.02 19.30
CA SER A 10 23.61 -15.32 18.68
C SER A 10 24.83 -15.74 17.86
N PHE A 11 25.42 -16.89 18.16
CA PHE A 11 26.56 -17.43 17.42
C PHE A 11 26.23 -17.58 15.92
N LEU A 12 24.98 -17.96 15.62
CA LEU A 12 24.46 -18.01 14.25
C LEU A 12 24.50 -16.63 13.58
N LEU A 13 24.03 -15.57 14.26
CA LEU A 13 24.05 -14.21 13.71
C LEU A 13 25.48 -13.73 13.44
N ALA A 14 26.42 -14.02 14.35
CA ALA A 14 27.82 -13.64 14.18
C ALA A 14 28.43 -14.32 12.94
N ASN A 15 28.20 -15.62 12.76
CA ASN A 15 28.69 -16.36 11.59
C ASN A 15 28.07 -15.85 10.29
N LEU A 16 26.75 -15.63 10.25
CA LEU A 16 26.07 -15.10 9.07
C LEU A 16 26.58 -13.70 8.68
N LYS A 17 26.91 -12.85 9.65
CA LYS A 17 27.53 -11.54 9.38
C LYS A 17 28.91 -11.67 8.76
N VAL A 18 29.75 -12.60 9.24
CA VAL A 18 31.07 -12.87 8.65
C VAL A 18 30.94 -13.45 7.24
N ASP A 19 30.01 -14.39 7.04
CA ASP A 19 29.73 -14.98 5.74
C ASP A 19 29.21 -13.95 4.74
N SER A 20 28.45 -12.96 5.22
CA SER A 20 27.89 -11.89 4.40
C SER A 20 28.97 -11.04 3.70
N THR A 21 30.19 -10.98 4.23
CA THR A 21 31.30 -10.19 3.67
C THR A 21 32.34 -11.04 2.95
N THR A 22 32.37 -12.35 3.18
CA THR A 22 33.44 -13.25 2.70
C THR A 22 33.01 -14.19 1.58
N LYS A 23 31.73 -14.54 1.49
CA LYS A 23 31.22 -15.53 0.52
C LYS A 23 30.54 -14.88 -0.70
N PRO A 24 30.59 -15.52 -1.90
CA PRO A 24 29.82 -15.10 -3.06
C PRO A 24 28.31 -15.03 -2.78
N PHE A 25 27.59 -14.10 -3.44
CA PHE A 25 26.15 -13.89 -3.20
C PHE A 25 25.29 -15.15 -3.34
N LEU A 26 25.48 -15.93 -4.40
CA LEU A 26 24.76 -17.19 -4.59
C LEU A 26 24.95 -18.16 -3.41
N GLN A 27 26.18 -18.33 -2.95
CA GLN A 27 26.49 -19.22 -1.84
C GLN A 27 25.86 -18.71 -0.53
N ARG A 28 25.89 -17.38 -0.29
CA ARG A 28 25.21 -16.76 0.85
C ARG A 28 23.72 -17.08 0.86
N CYS A 29 23.03 -16.92 -0.28
CA CYS A 29 21.60 -17.25 -0.40
C CYS A 29 21.33 -18.74 -0.16
N GLN A 30 22.14 -19.64 -0.74
CA GLN A 30 21.98 -21.09 -0.54
C GLN A 30 22.16 -21.51 0.92
N GLU A 31 23.10 -20.91 1.63
CA GLU A 31 23.31 -21.17 3.07
C GLU A 31 22.17 -20.59 3.91
N LEU A 32 21.66 -19.40 3.58
CA LEU A 32 20.49 -18.82 4.24
C LEU A 32 19.24 -19.71 4.07
N VAL A 33 19.04 -20.31 2.89
CA VAL A 33 17.95 -21.27 2.66
C VAL A 33 18.07 -22.46 3.62
N LYS A 34 19.26 -23.07 3.72
CA LYS A 34 19.50 -24.17 4.67
C LYS A 34 19.25 -23.76 6.12
N VAL A 35 19.72 -22.57 6.51
CA VAL A 35 19.47 -22.03 7.85
C VAL A 35 17.97 -21.88 8.13
N ILE A 36 17.22 -21.30 7.19
CA ILE A 36 15.77 -21.12 7.32
C ILE A 36 15.03 -22.46 7.48
N ASP A 37 15.48 -23.48 6.75
CA ASP A 37 14.90 -24.81 6.75
C ASP A 37 15.22 -25.57 8.05
N ASP A 38 16.50 -25.63 8.41
CA ASP A 38 17.02 -26.53 9.44
C ASP A 38 16.87 -25.98 10.87
N TYR A 39 16.93 -24.65 11.05
CA TYR A 39 16.95 -24.05 12.40
C TYR A 39 15.56 -23.83 12.99
N PRO A 40 15.37 -23.94 14.32
CA PRO A 40 14.09 -23.67 14.96
C PRO A 40 13.75 -22.18 14.94
N ALA A 41 12.45 -21.87 15.01
CA ALA A 41 11.95 -20.49 14.99
C ALA A 41 12.59 -19.59 16.07
N LYS A 42 12.93 -20.14 17.23
CA LYS A 42 13.63 -19.43 18.32
C LYS A 42 14.99 -18.86 17.92
N GLU A 43 15.75 -19.59 17.11
CA GLU A 43 17.05 -19.11 16.62
C GLU A 43 16.87 -18.17 15.43
N LEU A 44 15.91 -18.48 14.56
CA LEU A 44 15.57 -17.68 13.40
C LEU A 44 15.02 -16.29 13.76
N HIS A 45 14.27 -16.19 14.87
CA HIS A 45 13.74 -14.92 15.36
C HIS A 45 14.86 -13.90 15.63
N LEU A 46 16.01 -14.37 16.12
CA LEU A 46 17.16 -13.53 16.46
C LEU A 46 17.90 -12.97 15.24
N ILE A 47 17.84 -13.66 14.09
CA ILE A 47 18.50 -13.21 12.85
C ILE A 47 17.57 -12.43 11.93
N PHE A 48 16.26 -12.58 12.09
CA PHE A 48 15.27 -12.04 11.15
C PHE A 48 15.37 -10.51 10.95
N PRO A 49 15.44 -9.66 12.00
CA PRO A 49 15.59 -8.21 11.79
C PRO A 49 16.84 -7.84 10.99
N TRP A 50 17.97 -8.49 11.29
CA TRP A 50 19.22 -8.29 10.57
C TRP A 50 19.12 -8.74 9.11
N LEU A 51 18.45 -9.86 8.84
CA LEU A 51 18.27 -10.36 7.47
C LEU A 51 17.37 -9.41 6.66
N VAL A 52 16.26 -8.95 7.25
CA VAL A 52 15.36 -7.96 6.62
C VAL A 52 16.11 -6.67 6.29
N GLU A 53 16.90 -6.13 7.23
CA GLU A 53 17.75 -4.95 7.02
C GLU A 53 18.83 -5.19 5.95
N SER A 54 19.44 -6.39 5.94
CA SER A 54 20.45 -6.75 4.95
C SER A 54 19.88 -6.83 3.53
N VAL A 55 18.60 -7.18 3.38
CA VAL A 55 17.91 -7.23 2.10
C VAL A 55 17.48 -5.83 1.65
N PHE A 56 16.73 -5.12 2.50
CA PHE A 56 16.02 -3.89 2.10
C PHE A 56 16.77 -2.59 2.45
N GLY A 57 17.80 -2.68 3.28
CA GLY A 57 18.47 -1.54 3.87
C GLY A 57 17.87 -1.13 5.21
N SER A 58 18.59 -0.27 5.93
CA SER A 58 18.14 0.30 7.20
C SER A 58 17.15 1.44 6.98
N LEU A 59 16.25 1.65 7.93
CA LEU A 59 15.21 2.68 7.83
C LEU A 59 15.76 4.12 7.81
N ASP A 60 16.98 4.33 8.34
CA ASP A 60 17.70 5.61 8.28
C ASP A 60 18.52 5.80 6.99
N GLY A 61 18.54 4.81 6.10
CA GLY A 61 19.24 4.87 4.81
C GLY A 61 20.76 4.69 4.89
N VAL A 62 21.31 4.37 6.07
CA VAL A 62 22.77 4.14 6.25
C VAL A 62 23.20 2.83 5.58
N ILE A 63 22.40 1.78 5.73
CA ILE A 63 22.64 0.47 5.10
C ILE A 63 21.78 0.39 3.84
N MET A 64 22.40 0.14 2.69
CA MET A 64 21.70 0.05 1.38
C MET A 64 21.02 -1.30 1.13
N GLY A 65 21.41 -2.34 1.87
CA GLY A 65 20.97 -3.72 1.66
C GLY A 65 21.42 -4.29 0.31
N TRP A 66 20.59 -5.13 -0.30
CA TRP A 66 20.84 -5.73 -1.63
C TRP A 66 20.55 -4.78 -2.79
N ASN A 67 20.17 -3.53 -2.50
CA ASN A 67 19.96 -2.47 -3.47
C ASN A 67 18.99 -2.84 -4.62
N LEU A 68 17.82 -3.39 -4.26
CA LEU A 68 16.81 -3.93 -5.17
C LEU A 68 16.34 -2.97 -6.28
N GLN A 69 16.40 -1.65 -6.03
CA GLN A 69 16.03 -0.61 -7.01
C GLN A 69 17.05 -0.47 -8.15
N PHE A 70 18.28 -0.94 -7.96
CA PHE A 70 19.36 -0.90 -8.94
C PHE A 70 19.69 -2.27 -9.53
N LEU A 71 19.13 -3.34 -8.97
CA LEU A 71 19.30 -4.70 -9.47
C LEU A 71 18.40 -4.93 -10.70
N GLN A 72 19.02 -5.05 -11.88
CA GLN A 72 18.31 -5.22 -13.15
C GLN A 72 18.29 -6.68 -13.61
N ALA A 73 17.32 -7.04 -14.46
CA ALA A 73 17.15 -8.39 -15.02
C ALA A 73 18.40 -8.99 -15.69
N ARG A 74 19.28 -8.15 -16.23
CA ARG A 74 20.56 -8.56 -16.84
C ARG A 74 21.67 -8.92 -15.84
N SER A 75 21.45 -8.68 -14.55
CA SER A 75 22.42 -9.01 -13.50
C SER A 75 22.40 -10.51 -13.22
N ASN A 76 23.57 -11.10 -13.01
CA ASN A 76 23.71 -12.52 -12.63
C ASN A 76 23.06 -12.82 -11.27
N GLU A 77 22.90 -11.80 -10.41
CA GLU A 77 22.28 -11.93 -9.09
C GLU A 77 20.75 -11.77 -9.13
N TYR A 78 20.18 -11.30 -10.24
CA TYR A 78 18.77 -10.95 -10.34
C TYR A 78 17.86 -12.13 -10.02
N ASN A 79 18.02 -13.26 -10.72
CA ASN A 79 17.17 -14.44 -10.52
C ASN A 79 17.30 -14.99 -9.10
N ILE A 80 18.52 -14.95 -8.52
CA ILE A 80 18.75 -15.41 -7.14
C ILE A 80 17.93 -14.57 -6.15
N VAL A 81 17.92 -13.25 -6.33
CA VAL A 81 17.13 -12.34 -5.50
C VAL A 81 15.64 -12.55 -5.69
N MET A 82 15.19 -12.68 -6.95
CA MET A 82 13.78 -12.89 -7.27
C MET A 82 13.26 -14.19 -6.67
N ASP A 83 14.01 -15.30 -6.79
CA ASP A 83 13.64 -16.60 -6.22
C ASP A 83 13.65 -16.57 -4.68
N PHE A 84 14.63 -15.87 -4.08
CA PHE A 84 14.77 -15.79 -2.62
C PHE A 84 13.64 -14.98 -1.98
N LEU A 85 13.24 -13.88 -2.62
CA LEU A 85 12.24 -12.92 -2.15
C LEU A 85 10.85 -13.13 -2.76
N ASP A 86 10.64 -14.18 -3.55
CA ASP A 86 9.31 -14.54 -4.04
C ASP A 86 8.32 -14.72 -2.87
N PRO A 87 7.02 -14.40 -3.02
CA PRO A 87 6.02 -14.69 -1.99
C PRO A 87 5.93 -16.16 -1.57
N SER A 88 6.38 -17.10 -2.41
CA SER A 88 6.51 -18.53 -2.09
C SER A 88 7.95 -18.93 -1.74
N GLY A 89 8.87 -17.96 -1.72
CA GLY A 89 10.29 -18.16 -1.55
C GLY A 89 10.76 -18.30 -0.09
N PRO A 90 12.06 -18.57 0.11
CA PRO A 90 12.70 -18.76 1.41
C PRO A 90 12.43 -17.64 2.41
N MET A 91 12.47 -16.37 1.98
CA MET A 91 12.26 -15.25 2.90
C MET A 91 10.83 -15.21 3.45
N MET A 92 9.83 -15.49 2.60
CA MET A 92 8.44 -15.56 3.06
C MET A 92 8.17 -16.82 3.89
N LYS A 93 8.85 -17.93 3.59
CA LYS A 93 8.84 -19.13 4.45
C LYS A 93 9.30 -18.80 5.88
N LEU A 94 10.40 -18.06 6.01
CA LEU A 94 10.89 -17.59 7.30
C LEU A 94 9.85 -16.71 8.01
N VAL A 95 9.23 -15.76 7.31
CA VAL A 95 8.16 -14.91 7.85
C VAL A 95 7.01 -15.75 8.42
N TYR A 96 6.53 -16.76 7.69
CA TYR A 96 5.44 -17.61 8.14
C TYR A 96 5.83 -18.52 9.31
N LYS A 97 7.06 -19.05 9.32
CA LYS A 97 7.59 -19.86 10.43
C LYS A 97 7.64 -19.06 11.73
N LEU A 98 8.05 -17.78 11.66
CA LEU A 98 8.07 -16.89 12.81
C LEU A 98 6.67 -16.42 13.22
N GLN A 99 5.78 -16.25 12.25
CA GLN A 99 4.40 -15.84 12.50
C GLN A 99 3.62 -16.93 13.25
N ALA A 100 3.88 -18.20 12.98
CA ALA A 100 3.26 -19.33 13.67
C ALA A 100 3.58 -19.37 15.19
N GLU A 101 4.73 -18.82 15.58
CA GLU A 101 5.18 -18.71 16.98
C GLU A 101 4.80 -17.36 17.62
N GLU A 102 3.97 -16.55 16.94
CA GLU A 102 3.45 -15.27 17.44
C GLU A 102 4.52 -14.24 17.85
N TYR A 103 5.72 -14.30 17.27
CA TYR A 103 6.76 -13.31 17.50
C TYR A 103 6.32 -11.89 17.10
N LYS A 104 6.88 -10.88 17.78
CA LYS A 104 6.65 -9.46 17.48
C LYS A 104 7.96 -8.72 17.28
N TYR A 105 7.92 -7.72 16.42
CA TYR A 105 9.05 -6.87 16.08
C TYR A 105 8.67 -5.40 16.23
N GLU A 106 9.58 -4.63 16.83
CA GLU A 106 9.34 -3.22 17.12
C GLU A 106 9.88 -2.32 16.02
N ILE A 107 9.09 -1.31 15.65
CA ILE A 107 9.49 -0.25 14.72
C ILE A 107 9.28 1.10 15.42
N PRO A 108 10.33 1.93 15.56
CA PRO A 108 10.17 3.27 16.10
C PRO A 108 9.21 4.14 15.25
N VAL A 109 8.29 4.84 15.91
CA VAL A 109 7.33 5.78 15.26
C VAL A 109 8.06 6.89 14.48
N SER A 110 9.32 7.17 14.80
CA SER A 110 10.16 8.12 14.07
C SER A 110 10.35 7.80 12.59
N PHE A 111 10.16 6.53 12.19
CA PHE A 111 10.29 6.05 10.81
C PHE A 111 8.97 5.97 10.04
N LEU A 112 7.85 6.41 10.63
CA LEU A 112 6.58 6.54 9.90
C LEU A 112 6.59 7.77 8.97
N PRO A 113 5.75 7.77 7.92
CA PRO A 113 5.54 8.94 7.07
C PRO A 113 5.20 10.18 7.90
N GLY A 114 5.70 11.34 7.47
CA GLY A 114 5.65 12.60 8.25
C GLY A 114 4.30 12.92 8.89
N PRO A 115 3.17 12.89 8.14
CA PRO A 115 1.85 13.19 8.70
C PRO A 115 1.39 12.16 9.73
N VAL A 116 1.66 10.88 9.49
CA VAL A 116 1.31 9.79 10.40
C VAL A 116 2.09 9.91 11.70
N LYS A 117 3.41 10.11 11.59
CA LYS A 117 4.32 10.34 12.71
C LYS A 117 3.86 11.53 13.55
N ALA A 118 3.63 12.69 12.93
CA ALA A 118 3.27 13.90 13.65
C ALA A 118 1.89 13.77 14.33
N SER A 119 0.91 13.14 13.68
CA SER A 119 -0.40 12.85 14.27
C SER A 119 -0.29 12.01 15.55
N ILE A 120 0.51 10.94 15.51
CA ILE A 120 0.73 10.07 16.68
C ILE A 120 1.46 10.83 17.79
N GLN A 121 2.44 11.67 17.44
CA GLN A 121 3.17 12.51 18.40
C GLN A 121 2.26 13.56 19.06
N GLU A 122 1.23 14.04 18.37
CA GLU A 122 0.18 14.91 18.91
C GLU A 122 -0.90 14.16 19.69
N GLY A 123 -0.79 12.84 19.84
CA GLY A 123 -1.75 12.00 20.56
C GLY A 123 -3.01 11.66 19.76
N VAL A 124 -3.07 12.00 18.47
CA VAL A 124 -4.17 11.67 17.57
C VAL A 124 -3.85 10.36 16.85
N LEU A 125 -4.52 9.29 17.27
CA LEU A 125 -4.33 7.96 16.69
C LEU A 125 -4.95 7.85 15.29
N PRO A 126 -4.21 7.35 14.29
CA PRO A 126 -4.76 7.08 12.98
C PRO A 126 -5.94 6.11 13.00
N ASP A 127 -6.98 6.40 12.22
CA ASP A 127 -8.07 5.46 11.91
C ASP A 127 -7.65 4.43 10.85
N CYS A 128 -6.55 3.74 11.14
CA CYS A 128 -6.04 2.64 10.31
C CYS A 128 -5.74 1.42 11.20
N PRO A 129 -6.26 0.23 10.87
CA PRO A 129 -6.07 -0.97 11.69
C PRO A 129 -4.60 -1.36 11.92
N LEU A 130 -3.69 -0.89 11.07
CA LEU A 130 -2.24 -1.10 11.21
C LEU A 130 -1.70 -0.60 12.57
N PHE A 131 -2.31 0.43 13.16
CA PHE A 131 -1.82 1.06 14.41
C PHE A 131 -2.63 0.68 15.65
N HIS A 132 -3.80 0.06 15.48
CA HIS A 132 -4.70 -0.28 16.59
C HIS A 132 -4.08 -1.32 17.53
N ASN A 133 -4.02 -1.01 18.84
CA ASN A 133 -3.47 -1.87 19.90
C ASN A 133 -2.00 -2.32 19.68
N LYS A 134 -1.27 -1.64 18.79
CA LYS A 134 0.12 -1.97 18.44
C LYS A 134 1.12 -0.90 18.86
N LEU A 135 0.65 0.28 19.23
CA LEU A 135 1.48 1.33 19.80
C LEU A 135 1.86 0.98 21.24
N GLN A 136 3.17 0.89 21.48
CA GLN A 136 3.74 0.69 22.79
C GLN A 136 4.20 2.03 23.34
N PHE A 137 3.70 2.35 24.53
CA PHE A 137 4.12 3.53 25.28
C PHE A 137 5.23 3.11 26.24
N PRO A 138 6.40 3.76 26.20
CA PRO A 138 7.47 3.43 27.14
C PRO A 138 7.00 3.65 28.58
N LEU A 139 7.32 2.69 29.46
CA LEU A 139 7.22 2.89 30.91
C LEU A 139 8.21 4.00 31.29
N SER A 140 7.77 4.92 32.14
CA SER A 140 8.42 6.18 32.56
C SER A 140 9.95 6.22 32.38
N GLY A 141 10.45 7.07 31.47
CA GLY A 141 11.87 7.40 31.32
C GLY A 141 12.50 7.16 29.93
N LEU A 142 11.81 6.43 29.03
CA LEU A 142 12.21 6.29 27.62
C LEU A 142 11.32 7.18 26.72
N GLN A 143 11.92 7.79 25.69
CA GLN A 143 11.32 8.93 24.97
C GLN A 143 10.79 8.59 23.57
N THR A 144 10.82 7.31 23.16
CA THR A 144 10.49 6.87 21.79
C THR A 144 9.30 5.92 21.77
N LEU A 145 8.22 6.34 21.11
CA LEU A 145 7.07 5.48 20.80
C LEU A 145 7.47 4.42 19.76
N SER A 146 7.03 3.18 19.95
CA SER A 146 7.26 2.07 19.02
C SER A 146 5.96 1.38 18.61
N LEU A 147 5.98 0.76 17.44
CA LEU A 147 4.94 -0.11 16.90
C LEU A 147 5.39 -1.56 16.99
N ALA A 148 4.60 -2.40 17.66
CA ALA A 148 4.81 -3.85 17.69
C ALA A 148 4.03 -4.53 16.56
N LEU A 149 4.74 -5.03 15.56
CA LEU A 149 4.20 -5.69 14.38
C LEU A 149 4.47 -7.19 14.44
N ASN A 150 3.57 -8.00 13.87
CA ASN A 150 3.87 -9.42 13.64
C ASN A 150 4.90 -9.56 12.49
N PRO A 151 5.47 -10.76 12.24
CA PRO A 151 6.58 -10.91 11.29
C PRO A 151 6.20 -10.55 9.85
N PHE A 152 4.94 -10.81 9.44
CA PHE A 152 4.44 -10.46 8.11
C PHE A 152 4.28 -8.95 7.96
N GLU A 153 3.64 -8.29 8.93
CA GLU A 153 3.48 -6.84 8.94
C GLU A 153 4.83 -6.11 8.99
N TYR A 154 5.77 -6.61 9.80
CA TYR A 154 7.13 -6.07 9.89
C TYR A 154 7.85 -6.19 8.54
N TYR A 155 7.82 -7.37 7.91
CA TYR A 155 8.42 -7.59 6.59
C TYR A 155 7.83 -6.64 5.55
N MET A 156 6.50 -6.56 5.46
CA MET A 156 5.80 -5.67 4.52
C MET A 156 6.12 -4.21 4.79
N PHE A 157 6.23 -3.82 6.06
CA PHE A 157 6.58 -2.46 6.46
C PHE A 157 7.98 -2.08 5.96
N ILE A 158 8.99 -2.90 6.23
CA ILE A 158 10.36 -2.60 5.79
C ILE A 158 10.43 -2.63 4.25
N PHE A 159 9.77 -3.59 3.61
CA PHE A 159 9.67 -3.67 2.16
C PHE A 159 9.09 -2.38 1.55
N ALA A 160 7.96 -1.89 2.08
CA ALA A 160 7.32 -0.67 1.62
C ALA A 160 8.17 0.58 1.91
N SER A 161 8.77 0.67 3.10
CA SER A 161 9.60 1.80 3.54
C SER A 161 10.87 1.95 2.71
N SER A 162 11.45 0.84 2.22
CA SER A 162 12.67 0.88 1.40
C SER A 162 12.54 1.69 0.10
N LEU A 163 11.31 1.92 -0.38
CA LEU A 163 11.00 2.80 -1.52
C LEU A 163 11.14 4.28 -1.18
N ILE A 164 10.75 4.67 0.04
CA ILE A 164 10.65 6.06 0.45
C ILE A 164 11.81 6.53 1.34
N THR A 165 12.62 5.59 1.86
CA THR A 165 13.85 5.91 2.59
C THR A 165 14.80 6.71 1.69
N PRO A 166 15.25 7.90 2.10
CA PRO A 166 16.24 8.67 1.35
C PRO A 166 17.54 7.88 1.26
N LYS A 167 18.11 7.79 0.06
CA LYS A 167 19.37 7.07 -0.17
C LYS A 167 20.39 8.02 -0.80
N ASN A 168 21.58 8.09 -0.21
CA ASN A 168 22.67 8.94 -0.68
C ASN A 168 23.36 8.27 -1.86
N TYR A 169 22.85 8.51 -3.07
CA TYR A 169 23.46 7.95 -4.29
C TYR A 169 24.41 8.96 -4.97
N PRO A 170 25.51 8.50 -5.58
CA PRO A 170 26.33 9.33 -6.45
C PRO A 170 25.50 9.78 -7.67
N LEU A 171 25.55 11.08 -8.00
CA LEU A 171 24.88 11.62 -9.19
C LEU A 171 25.33 10.90 -10.47
N GLY A 172 24.39 10.38 -11.26
CA GLY A 172 24.65 9.96 -12.65
C GLY A 172 24.07 8.62 -13.11
N GLN A 173 23.53 7.77 -12.23
CA GLN A 173 22.91 6.51 -12.63
C GLN A 173 21.40 6.69 -12.88
N HIS A 174 21.05 7.10 -14.10
CA HIS A 174 19.65 7.05 -14.57
C HIS A 174 19.32 5.60 -14.96
N VAL A 175 18.87 4.80 -14.00
CA VAL A 175 18.46 3.41 -14.22
C VAL A 175 17.00 3.37 -14.71
N SER A 176 16.71 2.54 -15.72
CA SER A 176 15.32 2.27 -16.16
C SER A 176 14.49 1.76 -14.98
N SER A 177 13.48 2.53 -14.58
CA SER A 177 12.73 2.36 -13.32
C SER A 177 11.73 1.18 -13.33
N LEU A 178 11.38 0.63 -14.50
CA LEU A 178 10.28 -0.33 -14.62
C LEU A 178 10.71 -1.81 -14.56
N ASP A 179 12.01 -2.10 -14.69
CA ASP A 179 12.54 -3.47 -14.78
C ASP A 179 13.52 -3.80 -13.63
N ASN A 180 13.55 -2.99 -12.58
CA ASN A 180 14.36 -3.28 -11.41
C ASN A 180 13.69 -4.34 -10.51
N ALA A 181 14.49 -5.05 -9.73
CA ALA A 181 14.02 -6.14 -8.89
C ALA A 181 12.96 -5.67 -7.89
N TYR A 182 13.08 -4.47 -7.33
CA TYR A 182 12.07 -3.91 -6.40
C TYR A 182 10.70 -3.77 -7.06
N PHE A 183 10.64 -3.14 -8.23
CA PHE A 183 9.40 -2.92 -8.97
C PHE A 183 8.74 -4.23 -9.38
N VAL A 184 9.54 -5.20 -9.86
CA VAL A 184 9.05 -6.54 -10.21
C VAL A 184 8.57 -7.31 -8.98
N LEU A 185 9.26 -7.21 -7.85
CA LEU A 185 8.78 -7.80 -6.60
C LEU A 185 7.45 -7.19 -6.18
N VAL A 186 7.28 -5.86 -6.21
CA VAL A 186 5.97 -5.25 -5.92
C VAL A 186 4.88 -5.81 -6.83
N ASP A 187 5.14 -5.97 -8.14
CA ASP A 187 4.22 -6.60 -9.08
C ASP A 187 3.87 -8.04 -8.68
N THR A 188 4.88 -8.85 -8.35
CA THR A 188 4.71 -10.25 -7.90
C THR A 188 3.90 -10.35 -6.61
N TYR A 189 4.22 -9.54 -5.61
CA TYR A 189 3.51 -9.50 -4.33
C TYR A 189 2.04 -9.08 -4.50
N LEU A 190 1.78 -8.04 -5.31
CA LEU A 190 0.41 -7.61 -5.59
C LEU A 190 -0.39 -8.70 -6.33
N LYS A 191 0.19 -9.39 -7.32
CA LYS A 191 -0.47 -10.52 -7.99
C LYS A 191 -0.78 -11.67 -7.03
N TYR A 192 0.17 -11.99 -6.14
CA TYR A 192 0.02 -13.11 -5.21
C TYR A 192 -1.04 -12.83 -4.16
N PHE A 193 -1.02 -11.65 -3.54
CA PHE A 193 -1.94 -11.30 -2.45
C PHE A 193 -3.26 -10.68 -2.93
N LEU A 194 -3.39 -10.26 -4.19
CA LEU A 194 -4.64 -9.74 -4.78
C LEU A 194 -5.05 -10.59 -5.99
N PRO A 195 -5.42 -11.87 -5.78
CA PRO A 195 -5.71 -12.80 -6.87
C PRO A 195 -6.93 -12.35 -7.68
N THR A 196 -6.73 -12.19 -8.99
CA THR A 196 -7.83 -12.00 -9.95
C THR A 196 -8.57 -13.30 -10.23
N GLU A 197 -7.89 -14.44 -10.11
CA GLU A 197 -8.45 -15.78 -10.29
C GLU A 197 -8.19 -16.65 -9.05
N GLY A 198 -9.13 -17.52 -8.68
CA GLY A 198 -9.00 -18.37 -7.50
C GLY A 198 -9.20 -17.65 -6.16
N SER A 199 -8.79 -18.30 -5.08
CA SER A 199 -8.75 -17.76 -3.72
C SER A 199 -7.37 -17.17 -3.40
N VAL A 200 -7.25 -16.50 -2.24
CA VAL A 200 -5.94 -16.06 -1.75
C VAL A 200 -5.10 -17.31 -1.44
N PRO A 201 -3.84 -17.39 -1.91
CA PRO A 201 -3.01 -18.56 -1.64
C PRO A 201 -2.92 -18.83 -0.13
N PRO A 202 -3.16 -20.08 0.33
CA PRO A 202 -2.93 -20.43 1.72
C PRO A 202 -1.45 -20.30 2.06
N SER A 203 -1.13 -20.26 3.37
CA SER A 203 0.28 -20.38 3.77
C SER A 203 0.84 -21.70 3.22
N PRO A 204 1.93 -21.69 2.44
CA PRO A 204 2.53 -22.93 1.92
C PRO A 204 3.05 -23.85 3.03
N PHE A 205 3.13 -23.35 4.26
CA PHE A 205 3.77 -24.00 5.40
C PHE A 205 2.80 -24.22 6.57
N ALA A 206 1.51 -24.38 6.30
CA ALA A 206 0.55 -24.81 7.31
C ALA A 206 0.85 -26.26 7.74
N ASP A 207 1.62 -26.42 8.82
CA ASP A 207 1.70 -27.70 9.53
C ASP A 207 0.31 -28.06 10.10
N ASN A 208 0.03 -29.36 10.26
CA ASN A 208 -1.18 -29.94 10.85
C ASN A 208 -1.51 -29.48 12.30
N ARG A 209 -0.78 -28.51 12.86
CA ARG A 209 -1.12 -27.81 14.10
C ARG A 209 -1.77 -26.48 13.76
N GLY A 210 -3.11 -26.47 13.70
CA GLY A 210 -3.97 -25.31 13.98
C GLY A 210 -3.62 -24.00 13.28
N SER A 211 -4.48 -23.59 12.36
CA SER A 211 -4.39 -22.29 11.69
C SER A 211 -4.10 -21.11 12.64
N VAL A 212 -3.13 -20.27 12.25
CA VAL A 212 -2.67 -19.07 12.97
C VAL A 212 -3.85 -18.18 13.32
N SER A 213 -4.06 -17.91 14.61
CA SER A 213 -5.16 -17.09 15.09
C SER A 213 -4.93 -15.61 14.73
N PRO A 214 -5.94 -14.87 14.24
CA PRO A 214 -5.85 -13.42 14.12
C PRO A 214 -5.70 -12.76 15.51
N PRO A 215 -5.15 -11.54 15.62
CA PRO A 215 -5.03 -10.85 16.91
C PRO A 215 -6.39 -10.67 17.58
N ALA A 216 -6.45 -10.95 18.88
CA ALA A 216 -7.68 -10.87 19.68
C ALA A 216 -8.26 -9.43 19.74
N PRO A 217 -9.59 -9.23 19.66
CA PRO A 217 -10.19 -7.93 19.86
C PRO A 217 -10.37 -7.58 21.35
N ARG A 218 -10.10 -6.31 21.66
CA ARG A 218 -10.52 -5.50 22.83
C ARG A 218 -10.37 -6.14 24.23
N ALA A 219 -9.47 -5.56 25.03
CA ALA A 219 -9.77 -5.36 26.44
C ALA A 219 -10.80 -4.20 26.57
N PRO A 220 -11.71 -4.22 27.56
CA PRO A 220 -12.60 -3.10 27.82
C PRO A 220 -11.77 -1.83 28.06
N SER A 221 -12.09 -0.78 27.30
CA SER A 221 -11.43 0.52 27.38
C SER A 221 -11.51 1.09 28.79
N VAL A 222 -10.36 1.47 29.35
CA VAL A 222 -10.32 2.48 30.42
C VAL A 222 -10.89 3.77 29.81
N PRO A 223 -11.92 4.40 30.41
CA PRO A 223 -12.58 5.53 29.81
C PRO A 223 -11.67 6.75 29.82
N PHE A 224 -11.29 7.24 28.63
CA PHE A 224 -10.76 8.58 28.46
C PHE A 224 -11.95 9.54 28.34
N ALA A 225 -11.98 10.59 29.15
CA ALA A 225 -13.08 11.53 29.22
C ALA A 225 -13.19 12.35 27.92
N GLY A 226 -14.28 12.18 27.19
CA GLY A 226 -14.68 13.01 26.06
C GLY A 226 -16.21 13.04 26.00
N TYR A 227 -16.77 14.25 26.12
CA TYR A 227 -18.21 14.52 26.19
C TYR A 227 -19.01 13.80 25.09
N GLY A 228 -20.08 13.14 25.50
CA GLY A 228 -20.90 12.28 24.65
C GLY A 228 -21.80 13.02 23.67
N ILE A 229 -22.22 12.27 22.63
CA ILE A 229 -23.58 12.22 22.08
C ILE A 229 -23.69 10.84 21.39
N HIS A 230 -24.72 10.09 21.76
CA HIS A 230 -25.00 8.73 21.29
C HIS A 230 -25.31 8.73 19.78
N SER A 231 -24.68 7.84 19.00
CA SER A 231 -25.13 7.54 17.63
C SER A 231 -25.78 6.17 17.60
N THR A 232 -27.09 6.15 17.33
CA THR A 232 -27.86 4.98 16.95
C THR A 232 -27.61 4.73 15.46
N SER A 233 -26.77 3.76 15.12
CA SER A 233 -26.55 3.33 13.73
C SER A 233 -26.49 1.81 13.68
N LEU A 234 -27.64 1.21 13.39
CA LEU A 234 -27.84 -0.24 13.23
C LEU A 234 -27.33 -0.79 11.88
N LEU A 235 -26.53 -0.02 11.13
CA LEU A 235 -25.99 -0.42 9.82
C LEU A 235 -24.45 -0.47 9.76
N LYS A 236 -23.77 -0.29 10.89
CA LYS A 236 -22.32 -0.53 10.99
C LYS A 236 -22.06 -2.00 11.32
N ARG A 237 -22.47 -2.93 10.45
CA ARG A 237 -21.94 -4.30 10.48
C ARG A 237 -20.50 -4.26 10.00
N HIS A 238 -19.65 -3.88 10.95
CA HIS A 238 -18.22 -4.05 10.89
C HIS A 238 -17.97 -5.53 10.60
N ILE A 239 -17.24 -5.86 9.53
CA ILE A 239 -16.49 -7.13 9.45
C ILE A 239 -15.30 -7.00 10.43
N SER A 240 -15.57 -6.62 11.69
CA SER A 240 -14.65 -6.85 12.80
C SER A 240 -15.05 -8.18 13.37
N HIS A 241 -14.14 -9.14 13.18
CA HIS A 241 -13.97 -10.37 13.94
C HIS A 241 -14.82 -10.42 15.22
N GLN A 242 -16.01 -11.04 15.15
CA GLN A 242 -16.54 -11.74 16.31
C GLN A 242 -15.75 -13.06 16.41
N PRO A 243 -15.09 -13.37 17.54
CA PRO A 243 -14.60 -14.70 17.77
C PRO A 243 -15.80 -15.57 18.13
N SER A 244 -16.46 -16.13 17.12
CA SER A 244 -17.11 -17.42 17.35
C SER A 244 -15.98 -18.47 17.37
N VAL A 245 -16.14 -19.50 18.19
CA VAL A 245 -15.18 -20.61 18.38
C VAL A 245 -14.89 -21.38 17.07
N THR A 246 -15.51 -20.94 15.97
CA THR A 246 -15.29 -21.31 14.57
C THR A 246 -14.96 -20.05 13.75
N ALA A 247 -13.72 -19.57 13.80
CA ALA A 247 -13.27 -18.55 12.84
C ALA A 247 -13.30 -19.19 11.43
N ASP A 248 -14.02 -18.57 10.50
CA ASP A 248 -14.14 -19.03 9.11
C ASP A 248 -12.74 -19.06 8.46
N PRO A 249 -12.26 -20.21 7.95
CA PRO A 249 -10.98 -20.32 7.24
C PRO A 249 -10.83 -19.25 6.14
N ALA A 250 -11.95 -18.86 5.50
CA ALA A 250 -11.98 -17.83 4.46
C ALA A 250 -11.65 -16.41 4.98
N ALA A 251 -11.85 -16.11 6.27
CA ALA A 251 -11.45 -14.83 6.87
C ALA A 251 -9.94 -14.77 7.18
N GLN A 252 -9.30 -15.92 7.42
CA GLN A 252 -7.84 -16.02 7.54
C GLN A 252 -7.14 -15.88 6.19
N GLU A 253 -7.82 -16.23 5.10
CA GLU A 253 -7.29 -16.11 3.74
C GLU A 253 -7.03 -14.64 3.34
N ILE A 254 -7.88 -13.69 3.73
CA ILE A 254 -7.79 -12.30 3.24
C ILE A 254 -6.93 -11.40 4.12
N TRP A 255 -6.72 -11.76 5.38
CA TRP A 255 -6.01 -10.90 6.34
C TRP A 255 -4.62 -10.46 5.83
N ARG A 256 -3.89 -11.33 5.13
CA ARG A 256 -2.57 -10.97 4.54
C ARG A 256 -2.71 -9.92 3.44
N SER A 257 -3.71 -10.06 2.58
CA SER A 257 -4.05 -9.08 1.55
C SER A 257 -4.43 -7.75 2.16
N GLU A 258 -5.22 -7.77 3.24
CA GLU A 258 -5.61 -6.57 3.98
C GLU A 258 -4.40 -5.90 4.63
N ALA A 259 -3.57 -6.66 5.35
CA ALA A 259 -2.38 -6.15 6.03
C ALA A 259 -1.36 -5.56 5.05
N LEU A 260 -1.12 -6.23 3.91
CA LEU A 260 -0.27 -5.72 2.84
C LEU A 260 -0.80 -4.38 2.30
N LEU A 261 -2.10 -4.30 1.99
CA LEU A 261 -2.69 -3.06 1.51
C LEU A 261 -2.67 -1.94 2.54
N GLN A 262 -2.93 -2.25 3.81
CA GLN A 262 -2.82 -1.28 4.90
C GLN A 262 -1.41 -0.69 4.93
N VAL A 263 -0.37 -1.52 4.95
CA VAL A 263 1.01 -1.07 4.94
C VAL A 263 1.33 -0.24 3.69
N PHE A 264 1.04 -0.75 2.49
CA PHE A 264 1.39 -0.06 1.24
C PHE A 264 0.70 1.29 1.13
N VAL A 265 -0.58 1.37 1.49
CA VAL A 265 -1.33 2.62 1.48
C VAL A 265 -0.83 3.60 2.55
N GLU A 266 -0.56 3.11 3.76
CA GLU A 266 -0.07 3.95 4.84
C GLU A 266 1.29 4.54 4.50
N ILE A 267 2.19 3.74 3.93
CA ILE A 267 3.57 4.14 3.64
C ILE A 267 3.67 4.94 2.34
N TRP A 268 2.95 4.60 1.27
CA TRP A 268 3.14 5.22 -0.05
C TRP A 268 2.25 6.44 -0.32
N LEU A 269 1.08 6.56 0.32
CA LEU A 269 0.13 7.65 -0.02
C LEU A 269 0.20 8.86 0.92
N HIS A 270 0.75 8.73 2.13
CA HIS A 270 0.77 9.81 3.13
C HIS A 270 1.97 10.77 3.02
N HIS A 271 2.14 11.36 1.83
CA HIS A 271 3.19 12.34 1.53
C HIS A 271 2.60 13.74 1.28
N TYR A 272 1.76 14.21 2.21
CA TYR A 272 1.12 15.53 2.18
C TYR A 272 1.17 16.18 3.58
N SER A 273 0.42 17.25 3.84
CA SER A 273 0.49 17.95 5.13
C SER A 273 -0.22 17.19 6.27
N LEU A 274 0.24 17.39 7.51
CA LEU A 274 -0.41 16.89 8.72
C LEU A 274 -1.87 17.35 8.83
N GLU A 275 -2.13 18.63 8.55
CA GLU A 275 -3.47 19.21 8.60
C GLU A 275 -4.44 18.46 7.67
N MET A 276 -3.98 18.12 6.46
CA MET A 276 -4.79 17.33 5.54
C MET A 276 -5.01 15.92 6.07
N TYR A 277 -3.98 15.29 6.62
CA TYR A 277 -4.09 13.96 7.21
C TYR A 277 -5.13 13.87 8.33
N GLN A 278 -5.11 14.81 9.28
CA GLN A 278 -6.09 14.87 10.35
C GLN A 278 -7.51 15.14 9.83
N LYS A 279 -7.65 16.00 8.81
CA LYS A 279 -8.96 16.25 8.15
C LYS A 279 -9.55 14.99 7.52
N LEU A 280 -8.73 14.10 6.98
CA LEU A 280 -9.18 12.84 6.39
C LEU A 280 -9.71 11.85 7.44
N GLN A 281 -9.20 11.92 8.68
CA GLN A 281 -9.63 11.06 9.79
C GLN A 281 -10.90 11.55 10.48
N SER A 282 -11.25 12.83 10.33
CA SER A 282 -12.45 13.40 10.98
C SER A 282 -13.74 12.82 10.38
N PRO A 283 -14.70 12.33 11.17
CA PRO A 283 -16.00 11.83 10.68
C PRO A 283 -16.80 12.85 9.84
N GLN A 284 -16.45 14.13 9.92
CA GLN A 284 -17.05 15.25 9.19
C GLN A 284 -16.35 15.52 7.84
N VAL A 285 -15.68 14.52 7.25
CA VAL A 285 -14.93 14.59 5.97
C VAL A 285 -15.63 15.42 4.88
N LYS A 286 -16.97 15.32 4.77
CA LYS A 286 -17.75 16.09 3.77
C LYS A 286 -17.56 17.61 3.92
N LEU A 287 -17.50 18.13 5.14
CA LEU A 287 -17.33 19.56 5.42
C LEU A 287 -15.86 19.99 5.33
N ALA A 288 -14.92 19.13 5.77
CA ALA A 288 -13.48 19.41 5.70
C ALA A 288 -12.95 19.45 4.25
N LEU A 289 -13.43 18.56 3.38
CA LEU A 289 -13.15 18.62 1.93
C LEU A 289 -13.83 19.84 1.28
N LEU A 290 -15.02 20.26 1.74
CA LEU A 290 -15.69 21.48 1.27
C LEU A 290 -14.94 22.76 1.69
N HIS A 291 -14.44 22.86 2.91
CA HIS A 291 -13.62 23.99 3.35
C HIS A 291 -12.25 24.00 2.65
N TYR A 292 -11.67 22.83 2.39
CA TYR A 292 -10.45 22.72 1.59
C TYR A 292 -10.65 23.12 0.12
N ARG A 293 -11.85 22.92 -0.45
CA ARG A 293 -12.21 23.43 -1.80
C ARG A 293 -12.14 24.95 -1.91
N LEU A 294 -12.11 25.69 -0.81
CA LEU A 294 -12.18 27.15 -0.76
C LEU A 294 -10.86 27.83 -0.35
N SER A 295 -9.90 27.13 0.25
CA SER A 295 -8.86 27.76 1.10
C SER A 295 -7.40 27.70 0.61
N MET A 296 -7.10 27.27 -0.61
CA MET A 296 -5.69 27.14 -1.04
C MET A 296 -5.14 28.42 -1.68
N SER A 297 -4.97 29.44 -0.85
CA SER A 297 -3.86 30.39 -0.95
C SER A 297 -3.17 30.36 0.41
N SER A 298 -1.84 30.28 0.44
CA SER A 298 -0.97 30.31 1.64
C SER A 298 -1.03 29.10 2.59
N MET A 299 -0.07 28.17 2.46
CA MET A 299 0.69 27.63 3.60
C MET A 299 2.01 26.99 3.11
N PRO A 300 3.17 27.30 3.73
CA PRO A 300 4.46 26.73 3.35
C PRO A 300 4.67 25.37 4.05
N CYS A 301 4.25 24.28 3.43
CA CYS A 301 4.85 22.97 3.74
C CYS A 301 6.12 22.84 2.91
N GLN A 302 7.23 22.35 3.48
CA GLN A 302 8.38 21.92 2.67
C GLN A 302 7.88 20.83 1.71
N PRO A 303 7.74 21.09 0.41
CA PRO A 303 7.09 20.16 -0.49
C PRO A 303 8.15 19.16 -0.96
N LEU A 304 8.32 18.08 -0.21
CA LEU A 304 9.04 16.91 -0.70
C LEU A 304 8.12 16.21 -1.70
N THR A 305 8.28 16.59 -2.97
CA THR A 305 7.63 15.91 -4.08
C THR A 305 8.15 14.46 -4.12
N PRO A 306 7.27 13.44 -4.14
CA PRO A 306 7.73 12.06 -4.15
C PRO A 306 8.56 11.78 -5.41
N PRO A 307 9.57 10.87 -5.36
CA PRO A 307 10.34 10.49 -6.54
C PRO A 307 9.46 9.91 -7.66
N GLU A 308 9.91 10.00 -8.92
CA GLU A 308 9.20 9.42 -10.06
C GLU A 308 8.93 7.92 -9.88
N GLU A 309 9.94 7.16 -9.44
CA GLU A 309 9.84 5.72 -9.16
C GLU A 309 8.73 5.40 -8.14
N HIS A 310 8.61 6.22 -7.09
CA HIS A 310 7.56 6.06 -6.10
C HIS A 310 6.17 6.24 -6.73
N VAL A 311 5.99 7.25 -7.58
CA VAL A 311 4.72 7.45 -8.31
C VAL A 311 4.42 6.27 -9.25
N LEU A 312 5.43 5.68 -9.88
CA LEU A 312 5.27 4.49 -10.73
C LEU A 312 4.83 3.26 -9.94
N VAL A 313 5.34 3.07 -8.71
CA VAL A 313 4.87 2.01 -7.81
C VAL A 313 3.42 2.25 -7.36
N VAL A 314 3.05 3.50 -7.04
CA VAL A 314 1.65 3.85 -6.75
C VAL A 314 0.74 3.55 -7.95
N ARG A 315 1.20 3.84 -9.18
CA ARG A 315 0.47 3.46 -10.40
C ARG A 315 0.30 1.95 -10.51
N LEU A 316 1.33 1.17 -10.20
CA LEU A 316 1.27 -0.28 -10.23
C LEU A 316 0.22 -0.81 -9.24
N LEU A 317 0.20 -0.30 -8.02
CA LEU A 317 -0.84 -0.59 -7.01
C LEU A 317 -2.25 -0.29 -7.54
N VAL A 318 -2.46 0.88 -8.15
CA VAL A 318 -3.76 1.27 -8.75
C VAL A 318 -4.21 0.26 -9.81
N LYS A 319 -3.31 -0.15 -10.71
CA LYS A 319 -3.61 -1.13 -11.77
C LYS A 319 -4.05 -2.47 -11.18
N HIS A 320 -3.33 -2.97 -10.19
CA HIS A 320 -3.65 -4.24 -9.52
C HIS A 320 -4.97 -4.18 -8.77
N LEU A 321 -5.25 -3.08 -8.08
CA LEU A 321 -6.53 -2.90 -7.38
C LEU A 321 -7.73 -2.85 -8.34
N HIS A 322 -7.57 -2.19 -9.49
CA HIS A 322 -8.60 -2.24 -10.53
C HIS A 322 -8.78 -3.65 -11.07
N ALA A 323 -7.70 -4.34 -11.46
CA ALA A 323 -7.80 -5.72 -11.94
C ALA A 323 -8.46 -6.65 -10.91
N PHE A 324 -8.05 -6.54 -9.64
CA PHE A 324 -8.58 -7.31 -8.53
C PHE A 324 -10.07 -7.04 -8.30
N SER A 325 -10.48 -5.77 -8.23
CA SER A 325 -11.88 -5.40 -8.05
C SER A 325 -12.74 -5.77 -9.28
N CYS A 326 -12.21 -5.60 -10.49
CA CYS A 326 -12.90 -5.94 -11.75
C CYS A 326 -13.01 -7.45 -12.00
N SER A 327 -12.20 -8.27 -11.31
CA SER A 327 -12.25 -9.73 -11.44
C SER A 327 -13.45 -10.39 -10.77
N LEU A 328 -14.30 -9.60 -10.10
CA LEU A 328 -15.56 -10.06 -9.55
C LEU A 328 -16.42 -10.67 -10.66
N LYS A 329 -16.67 -11.98 -10.56
CA LYS A 329 -17.58 -12.67 -11.48
C LYS A 329 -18.99 -12.13 -11.23
N PRO A 330 -19.77 -11.79 -12.27
CA PRO A 330 -21.18 -11.49 -12.11
C PRO A 330 -21.85 -12.66 -11.37
N GLU A 331 -22.65 -12.36 -10.35
CA GLU A 331 -23.43 -13.36 -9.62
C GLU A 331 -24.10 -14.28 -10.64
N GLN A 332 -23.61 -15.52 -10.75
CA GLN A 332 -24.35 -16.53 -11.49
C GLN A 332 -25.72 -16.60 -10.82
N VAL A 333 -26.77 -16.52 -11.63
CA VAL A 333 -28.16 -16.65 -11.20
C VAL A 333 -28.37 -18.08 -10.70
N CYS A 334 -27.81 -18.39 -9.53
CA CYS A 334 -28.11 -19.56 -8.74
C CYS A 334 -29.24 -19.15 -7.82
N SER A 335 -30.43 -19.59 -8.22
CA SER A 335 -31.70 -19.52 -7.52
C SER A 335 -31.65 -20.20 -6.14
N SER A 336 -31.00 -19.56 -5.16
CA SER A 336 -31.03 -19.97 -3.76
C SER A 336 -30.95 -18.73 -2.85
N PRO A 337 -31.92 -18.48 -1.94
CA PRO A 337 -31.97 -17.27 -1.11
C PRO A 337 -30.90 -17.19 0.01
N SER A 338 -29.87 -18.04 -0.01
CA SER A 338 -28.88 -18.18 1.07
C SER A 338 -27.41 -18.21 0.61
N ALA A 339 -27.11 -17.85 -0.64
CA ALA A 339 -25.72 -17.74 -1.07
C ALA A 339 -25.08 -16.47 -0.48
N HIS A 340 -24.50 -16.57 0.71
CA HIS A 340 -23.66 -15.51 1.26
C HIS A 340 -22.45 -15.29 0.35
N SER A 341 -22.18 -14.04 -0.03
CA SER A 341 -20.98 -13.68 -0.79
C SER A 341 -19.73 -14.12 -0.02
N SER A 342 -18.75 -14.66 -0.74
CA SER A 342 -17.50 -15.06 -0.08
C SER A 342 -16.82 -13.82 0.52
N PRO A 343 -16.08 -13.95 1.64
CA PRO A 343 -15.33 -12.84 2.21
C PRO A 343 -14.42 -12.15 1.19
N LEU A 344 -13.88 -12.91 0.22
CA LEU A 344 -12.98 -12.41 -0.82
C LEU A 344 -13.72 -11.55 -1.85
N GLU A 345 -14.94 -11.94 -2.23
CA GLU A 345 -15.79 -11.13 -3.11
C GLU A 345 -16.21 -9.83 -2.44
N GLU A 346 -16.56 -9.87 -1.15
CA GLU A 346 -16.85 -8.65 -0.39
C GLU A 346 -15.61 -7.74 -0.32
N PHE A 347 -14.44 -8.31 -0.05
CA PHE A 347 -13.18 -7.58 -0.06
C PHE A 347 -12.90 -6.92 -1.42
N LYS A 348 -13.01 -7.67 -2.53
CA LYS A 348 -12.86 -7.13 -3.90
C LYS A 348 -13.83 -5.97 -4.19
N ARG A 349 -15.04 -6.00 -3.63
CA ARG A 349 -16.09 -4.99 -3.82
C ARG A 349 -15.73 -3.66 -3.14
N VAL A 350 -15.16 -3.72 -1.94
CA VAL A 350 -14.90 -2.52 -1.12
C VAL A 350 -13.45 -2.02 -1.16
N VAL A 351 -12.51 -2.81 -1.69
CA VAL A 351 -11.05 -2.55 -1.56
C VAL A 351 -10.63 -1.16 -2.05
N VAL A 352 -11.12 -0.72 -3.22
CA VAL A 352 -10.72 0.58 -3.79
C VAL A 352 -11.27 1.73 -2.94
N GLN A 353 -12.56 1.68 -2.61
CA GLN A 353 -13.23 2.71 -1.81
C GLN A 353 -12.65 2.79 -0.41
N ARG A 354 -12.44 1.63 0.24
CA ARG A 354 -12.00 1.53 1.64
C ARG A 354 -10.54 1.92 1.83
N PHE A 355 -9.64 1.49 0.94
CA PHE A 355 -8.20 1.66 1.15
C PHE A 355 -7.60 2.84 0.39
N VAL A 356 -8.03 3.09 -0.86
CA VAL A 356 -7.22 3.89 -1.79
C VAL A 356 -7.88 5.18 -2.24
N GLN A 357 -9.18 5.18 -2.51
CA GLN A 357 -9.88 6.28 -3.19
C GLN A 357 -9.56 7.67 -2.63
N GLN A 358 -9.77 7.87 -1.33
CA GLN A 358 -9.62 9.18 -0.69
C GLN A 358 -8.13 9.58 -0.56
N LYS A 359 -7.28 8.64 -0.13
CA LYS A 359 -5.84 8.87 0.08
C LYS A 359 -5.13 9.14 -1.25
N LEU A 360 -5.47 8.42 -2.30
CA LEU A 360 -4.95 8.62 -3.64
C LEU A 360 -5.37 9.97 -4.22
N TYR A 361 -6.62 10.41 -4.00
CA TYR A 361 -7.07 11.73 -4.45
C TYR A 361 -6.19 12.83 -3.88
N VAL A 362 -5.92 12.79 -2.58
CA VAL A 362 -5.08 13.78 -1.90
C VAL A 362 -3.63 13.69 -2.38
N PHE A 363 -3.09 12.47 -2.50
CA PHE A 363 -1.74 12.25 -3.04
C PHE A 363 -1.58 12.86 -4.45
N LEU A 364 -2.51 12.56 -5.36
CA LEU A 364 -2.50 13.11 -6.71
C LEU A 364 -2.70 14.62 -6.69
N GLN A 365 -3.62 15.15 -5.89
CA GLN A 365 -3.82 16.59 -5.77
C GLN A 365 -2.57 17.31 -5.29
N HIS A 366 -1.85 16.75 -4.31
CA HIS A 366 -0.56 17.26 -3.85
C HIS A 366 0.47 17.28 -5.00
N CYS A 367 0.60 16.17 -5.74
CA CYS A 367 1.50 16.08 -6.88
C CYS A 367 1.14 17.10 -7.98
N PHE A 368 -0.13 17.27 -8.33
CA PHE A 368 -0.55 18.27 -9.33
C PHE A 368 -0.17 19.70 -8.93
N GLY A 369 -0.24 20.03 -7.63
CA GLY A 369 0.10 21.34 -7.10
C GLY A 369 1.61 21.63 -7.05
N HIS A 370 2.44 20.62 -6.79
CA HIS A 370 3.85 20.82 -6.44
C HIS A 370 4.85 20.22 -7.43
N TRP A 371 4.43 19.31 -8.31
CA TRP A 371 5.35 18.66 -9.25
C TRP A 371 5.93 19.68 -10.25
N PRO A 372 7.23 19.61 -10.57
CA PRO A 372 7.88 20.47 -11.57
C PRO A 372 7.13 20.56 -12.89
N LEU A 373 7.23 21.71 -13.58
CA LEU A 373 6.61 21.95 -14.89
C LEU A 373 7.42 21.34 -16.04
N ASP A 374 7.87 20.10 -15.88
CA ASP A 374 8.67 19.36 -16.86
C ASP A 374 8.00 18.01 -17.25
N ALA A 375 8.66 17.27 -18.15
CA ALA A 375 8.13 16.04 -18.70
C ALA A 375 8.03 14.87 -17.69
N SER A 376 8.68 14.95 -16.52
CA SER A 376 8.58 13.92 -15.48
C SER A 376 7.18 13.86 -14.86
N PHE A 377 6.39 14.94 -14.98
CA PHE A 377 4.97 14.97 -14.59
C PHE A 377 4.14 13.88 -15.27
N ARG A 378 4.63 13.33 -16.39
CA ARG A 378 4.02 12.18 -17.07
C ARG A 378 3.75 11.01 -16.12
N ALA A 379 4.60 10.74 -15.14
CA ALA A 379 4.36 9.66 -14.17
C ALA A 379 3.10 9.91 -13.33
N VAL A 380 2.93 11.13 -12.81
CA VAL A 380 1.73 11.54 -12.05
C VAL A 380 0.50 11.50 -12.95
N LEU A 381 0.60 12.06 -14.16
CA LEU A 381 -0.49 12.07 -15.12
C LEU A 381 -0.96 10.65 -15.45
N GLU A 382 -0.04 9.77 -15.80
CA GLU A 382 -0.36 8.40 -16.17
C GLU A 382 -0.88 7.58 -14.97
N THR A 383 -0.50 7.93 -13.74
CA THR A 383 -1.10 7.38 -12.51
C THR A 383 -2.56 7.78 -12.37
N TRP A 384 -2.87 9.07 -12.51
CA TRP A 384 -4.24 9.58 -12.52
C TRP A 384 -5.09 8.96 -13.64
N LEU A 385 -4.57 8.92 -14.87
CA LEU A 385 -5.26 8.31 -16.01
C LEU A 385 -5.47 6.80 -15.82
N SER A 386 -4.58 6.11 -15.08
CA SER A 386 -4.77 4.70 -14.75
C SER A 386 -5.91 4.49 -13.77
N TYR A 387 -6.13 5.43 -12.84
CA TYR A 387 -7.21 5.36 -11.85
C TYR A 387 -8.60 5.65 -12.45
N ILE A 388 -8.70 6.68 -13.29
CA ILE A 388 -10.01 7.10 -13.86
C ILE A 388 -10.51 6.22 -15.00
N GLN A 389 -9.84 5.10 -15.30
CA GLN A 389 -10.21 4.17 -16.39
C GLN A 389 -10.20 2.72 -15.90
N PRO A 390 -11.02 2.36 -14.89
CA PRO A 390 -11.07 1.00 -14.35
C PRO A 390 -11.45 -0.06 -15.40
N TRP A 391 -12.26 0.32 -16.41
CA TRP A 391 -12.67 -0.56 -17.52
C TRP A 391 -11.52 -1.08 -18.38
N ARG A 392 -10.32 -0.51 -18.27
CA ARG A 392 -9.13 -1.01 -18.96
C ARG A 392 -8.53 -2.26 -18.31
N TYR A 393 -9.04 -2.68 -17.15
CA TYR A 393 -8.51 -3.78 -16.35
C TYR A 393 -9.55 -4.89 -16.14
N THR A 394 -10.61 -4.92 -16.94
CA THR A 394 -11.54 -6.05 -16.97
C THR A 394 -10.87 -7.22 -17.70
N GLY A 395 -10.86 -8.41 -17.10
CA GLY A 395 -10.27 -9.64 -17.70
C GLY A 395 -10.96 -10.15 -18.98
N GLU A 396 -11.88 -9.37 -19.54
CA GLU A 396 -12.48 -9.61 -20.85
C GLU A 396 -11.39 -9.36 -21.91
N ASN A 397 -10.94 -10.43 -22.57
CA ASN A 397 -9.93 -10.41 -23.65
C ASN A 397 -10.25 -9.30 -24.66
N THR A 398 -9.58 -8.17 -24.50
CA THR A 398 -9.80 -6.97 -25.27
C THR A 398 -8.75 -6.92 -26.36
N ASN A 399 -9.18 -7.25 -27.59
CA ASN A 399 -8.36 -7.06 -28.78
C ASN A 399 -8.13 -5.54 -28.95
N PRO A 400 -6.87 -5.03 -28.83
CA PRO A 400 -6.60 -3.60 -28.75
C PRO A 400 -6.96 -2.80 -30.02
N GLN A 401 -7.21 -3.48 -31.14
CA GLN A 401 -7.61 -2.84 -32.40
C GLN A 401 -9.11 -2.51 -32.48
N THR A 402 -9.98 -3.21 -31.73
CA THR A 402 -11.44 -3.01 -31.78
C THR A 402 -11.99 -2.03 -30.74
N ASP A 403 -11.20 -1.65 -29.74
CA ASP A 403 -11.69 -0.86 -28.58
C ASP A 403 -11.61 0.65 -28.75
N GLN A 404 -10.95 1.18 -29.79
CA GLN A 404 -10.85 2.64 -29.96
C GLN A 404 -12.22 3.30 -30.26
N ASN A 405 -13.21 2.50 -30.67
CA ASN A 405 -14.58 2.97 -30.97
C ASN A 405 -15.64 2.46 -29.97
N LYS A 406 -15.27 1.70 -28.93
CA LYS A 406 -16.23 1.30 -27.89
C LYS A 406 -16.28 2.38 -26.81
N GLY A 407 -17.46 2.97 -26.63
CA GLY A 407 -17.72 3.93 -25.56
C GLY A 407 -17.54 3.33 -24.17
N VAL A 408 -17.47 4.18 -23.15
CA VAL A 408 -17.45 3.74 -21.75
C VAL A 408 -18.78 3.04 -21.43
N PRO A 409 -18.76 1.78 -20.96
CA PRO A 409 -19.99 1.05 -20.64
C PRO A 409 -20.77 1.71 -19.49
N GLU A 410 -22.11 1.73 -19.59
CA GLU A 410 -22.98 2.40 -18.61
C GLU A 410 -22.82 1.92 -17.17
N LYS A 411 -22.43 0.65 -16.98
CA LYS A 411 -22.14 0.06 -15.65
C LYS A 411 -21.13 0.86 -14.83
N TRP A 412 -20.29 1.66 -15.47
CA TRP A 412 -19.28 2.50 -14.81
C TRP A 412 -19.81 3.84 -14.30
N GLY A 413 -21.09 4.17 -14.53
CA GLY A 413 -21.69 5.42 -14.06
C GLY A 413 -21.55 5.63 -12.55
N LEU A 414 -21.78 4.60 -11.73
CA LEU A 414 -21.61 4.67 -10.27
C LEU A 414 -20.15 4.97 -9.88
N PHE A 415 -19.18 4.34 -10.55
CA PHE A 415 -17.77 4.63 -10.30
C PHE A 415 -17.42 6.08 -10.63
N VAL A 416 -17.92 6.61 -11.76
CA VAL A 416 -17.73 8.03 -12.15
C VAL A 416 -18.35 8.96 -11.11
N GLN A 417 -19.56 8.65 -10.65
CA GLN A 417 -20.29 9.41 -9.64
C GLN A 417 -19.53 9.49 -8.30
N GLU A 418 -19.03 8.36 -7.81
CA GLU A 418 -18.29 8.30 -6.54
C GLU A 418 -16.92 8.97 -6.65
N ASN A 419 -16.31 8.96 -7.83
CA ASN A 419 -14.99 9.52 -8.10
C ASN A 419 -15.02 10.88 -8.81
N LEU A 420 -16.14 11.61 -8.77
CA LEU A 420 -16.36 12.81 -9.57
C LEU A 420 -15.23 13.87 -9.43
N LEU A 421 -14.62 13.99 -8.26
CA LEU A 421 -13.51 14.92 -8.03
C LEU A 421 -12.24 14.54 -8.81
N MET A 422 -12.00 13.25 -9.04
CA MET A 422 -10.90 12.77 -9.89
C MET A 422 -11.10 13.20 -11.34
N TYR A 423 -12.34 13.26 -11.83
CA TYR A 423 -12.65 13.68 -13.20
C TYR A 423 -12.71 15.20 -13.37
N THR A 424 -13.12 15.93 -12.34
CA THR A 424 -13.38 17.37 -12.43
C THR A 424 -12.25 18.21 -11.86
N LYS A 425 -11.90 18.03 -10.58
CA LYS A 425 -10.91 18.87 -9.88
C LYS A 425 -9.48 18.60 -10.35
N LEU A 426 -9.11 17.35 -10.54
CA LEU A 426 -7.78 17.03 -11.09
C LEU A 426 -7.67 17.44 -12.57
N PHE A 427 -8.76 17.36 -13.35
CA PHE A 427 -8.78 17.90 -14.71
C PHE A 427 -8.59 19.41 -14.74
N GLN A 428 -9.26 20.15 -13.85
CA GLN A 428 -9.02 21.60 -13.69
C GLN A 428 -7.55 21.88 -13.30
N GLY A 429 -7.00 21.09 -12.36
CA GLY A 429 -5.59 21.16 -11.99
C GLY A 429 -4.65 20.88 -13.17
N PHE A 430 -4.99 19.92 -14.03
CA PHE A 430 -4.27 19.63 -15.26
C PHE A 430 -4.24 20.84 -16.19
N LEU A 431 -5.42 21.42 -16.49
CA LEU A 431 -5.52 22.59 -17.38
C LEU A 431 -4.69 23.78 -16.86
N ASN A 432 -4.73 24.03 -15.55
CA ASN A 432 -3.91 25.06 -14.91
C ASN A 432 -2.40 24.80 -15.04
N ARG A 433 -1.96 23.56 -15.24
CA ARG A 433 -0.56 23.23 -15.57
C ARG A 433 -0.31 23.41 -17.06
N VAL A 434 -1.21 22.96 -17.92
CA VAL A 434 -1.08 23.04 -19.39
C VAL A 434 -0.85 24.47 -19.88
N VAL A 435 -1.55 25.45 -19.30
CA VAL A 435 -1.36 26.87 -19.66
C VAL A 435 0.02 27.43 -19.28
N ARG A 436 0.82 26.69 -18.50
CA ARG A 436 2.15 27.08 -18.02
C ARG A 436 3.30 26.24 -18.60
N ILE A 437 3.01 25.19 -19.37
CA ILE A 437 4.05 24.32 -19.97
C ILE A 437 4.21 24.63 -21.45
N ASP A 438 5.43 24.47 -21.96
CA ASP A 438 5.73 24.60 -23.39
C ASP A 438 5.20 23.39 -24.17
N LEU A 439 4.26 23.63 -25.09
CA LEU A 439 3.65 22.61 -25.95
C LEU A 439 4.42 22.37 -27.26
N VAL A 440 5.47 23.15 -27.57
CA VAL A 440 6.40 22.81 -28.64
C VAL A 440 7.16 21.53 -28.30
N ASN A 441 7.38 21.27 -27.01
CA ASN A 441 7.93 20.02 -26.54
C ASN A 441 6.95 18.84 -26.77
N VAL A 442 7.36 17.89 -27.62
CA VAL A 442 6.54 16.71 -27.98
C VAL A 442 6.10 15.89 -26.77
N LYS A 443 6.91 15.80 -25.70
CA LYS A 443 6.53 15.05 -24.49
C LYS A 443 5.37 15.74 -23.75
N ASN A 444 5.37 17.07 -23.71
CA ASN A 444 4.30 17.86 -23.11
C ASN A 444 3.03 17.84 -23.97
N ALA A 445 3.16 18.00 -25.29
CA ALA A 445 2.04 17.85 -26.22
C ALA A 445 1.39 16.46 -26.13
N LEU A 446 2.20 15.40 -26.00
CA LEU A 446 1.72 14.04 -25.81
C LEU A 446 0.92 13.88 -24.51
N MET A 447 1.31 14.55 -23.42
CA MET A 447 0.52 14.54 -22.18
C MET A 447 -0.89 15.12 -22.39
N VAL A 448 -1.00 16.24 -23.10
CA VAL A 448 -2.30 16.85 -23.46
C VAL A 448 -3.12 15.91 -24.33
N PHE A 449 -2.50 15.35 -25.38
CA PHE A 449 -3.16 14.38 -26.26
C PHE A 449 -3.70 13.18 -25.48
N ARG A 450 -2.94 12.65 -24.52
CA ARG A 450 -3.36 11.50 -23.70
C ARG A 450 -4.59 11.82 -22.86
N VAL A 451 -4.62 13.00 -22.21
CA VAL A 451 -5.80 13.43 -21.45
C VAL A 451 -6.99 13.63 -22.38
N ALA A 452 -6.82 14.36 -23.48
CA ALA A 452 -7.87 14.59 -24.46
C ALA A 452 -8.46 13.27 -24.98
N LYS A 453 -7.61 12.28 -25.30
CA LYS A 453 -8.04 10.95 -25.75
C LYS A 453 -8.90 10.23 -24.70
N VAL A 454 -8.59 10.37 -23.41
CA VAL A 454 -9.37 9.73 -22.34
C VAL A 454 -10.72 10.42 -22.18
N PHE A 455 -10.74 11.74 -22.10
CA PHE A 455 -11.97 12.52 -21.92
C PHE A 455 -12.88 12.54 -23.16
N ALA A 456 -12.33 12.23 -24.34
CA ALA A 456 -13.09 12.08 -25.58
C ALA A 456 -13.70 10.67 -25.78
N GLN A 457 -13.52 9.74 -24.83
CA GLN A 457 -14.19 8.44 -24.92
C GLN A 457 -15.72 8.63 -24.91
N PRO A 458 -16.46 7.98 -25.83
CA PRO A 458 -17.92 8.11 -25.87
C PRO A 458 -18.56 7.77 -24.53
N ASN A 459 -19.69 8.40 -24.21
CA ASN A 459 -20.47 8.30 -22.96
C ASN A 459 -19.80 8.90 -21.70
N LEU A 460 -18.47 9.05 -21.64
CA LEU A 460 -17.79 9.53 -20.43
C LEU A 460 -18.19 10.96 -20.06
N SER A 461 -18.25 11.86 -21.05
CA SER A 461 -18.65 13.25 -20.84
C SER A 461 -20.09 13.36 -20.32
N GLU A 462 -21.00 12.54 -20.84
CA GLU A 462 -22.40 12.51 -20.43
C GLU A 462 -22.54 12.00 -18.98
N MET A 463 -21.82 10.95 -18.61
CA MET A 463 -21.77 10.45 -17.23
C MET A 463 -21.28 11.53 -16.25
N ILE A 464 -20.21 12.25 -16.60
CA ILE A 464 -19.67 13.33 -15.76
C ILE A 464 -20.68 14.49 -15.66
N GLN A 465 -21.25 14.94 -16.78
CA GLN A 465 -22.18 16.06 -16.81
C GLN A 465 -23.47 15.79 -16.03
N LYS A 466 -24.04 14.59 -16.20
CA LYS A 466 -25.25 14.16 -15.47
C LYS A 466 -25.05 14.27 -13.96
N GLU A 467 -23.91 13.82 -13.45
CA GLU A 467 -23.60 13.88 -12.02
C GLU A 467 -23.29 15.28 -11.51
N VAL A 468 -22.60 16.12 -12.31
CA VAL A 468 -22.39 17.53 -11.97
C VAL A 468 -23.74 18.25 -11.86
N LEU A 469 -24.64 18.04 -12.82
CA LEU A 469 -25.98 18.63 -12.82
C LEU A 469 -26.79 18.19 -11.61
N MET A 470 -26.82 16.89 -11.30
CA MET A 470 -27.54 16.38 -10.12
C MET A 470 -27.03 17.00 -8.81
N ARG A 471 -25.72 17.20 -8.66
CA ARG A 471 -25.16 17.83 -7.44
C ARG A 471 -25.47 19.32 -7.35
N LEU A 472 -25.58 20.02 -8.47
CA LEU A 472 -25.98 21.43 -8.53
C LEU A 472 -27.48 21.63 -8.24
N MET A 473 -28.32 20.64 -8.55
CA MET A 473 -29.76 20.69 -8.25
C MET A 473 -30.09 20.40 -6.78
N VAL A 474 -29.17 19.78 -6.04
CA VAL A 474 -29.34 19.40 -4.62
C VAL A 474 -28.62 20.38 -3.67
N SER A 475 -27.74 21.25 -4.20
CA SER A 475 -27.10 22.36 -3.48
C SER A 475 -27.89 23.65 -3.62
#